data_AF-A0A7Y2C0Z7-F1
#
_entry.id   AF-A0A7Y2C0Z7-F1
#
_cell.length_a   1.000
_cell.length_b   1.000
_cell.length_c   1.000
_cell.angle_alpha   90.00
_cell.angle_beta   90.00
_cell.angle_gamma   90.00
#
_symmetry.space_group_name_H-M   'P 1'
#
loop_
_entity.id
_entity.type
_entity.pdbx_description
1 polymer ?
#
loop_
_entity_poly.entity_id
_entity_poly.type
_entity_poly.pdbx_seq_one_letter_code
_entity_poly.pdbx_strand_id
1 'polypeptide(L)' 'MPDKQNWIWIFAALALVTLVFLLYSFFNMEKLGIDNLHPRVFVELIFFLIFVILSIYYYLDIGKKN' A
#
# COMPACT_ATOMS: atom_id res chain seq x y z
N MET A 1 2.20 -15.83 17.69
CA MET A 1 2.50 -14.77 16.69
C MET A 1 1.88 -15.23 15.38
N PRO A 2 1.25 -14.33 14.58
CA PRO A 2 0.72 -14.73 13.28
C PRO A 2 1.83 -15.29 12.40
N ASP A 3 1.54 -16.34 11.63
CA ASP A 3 2.48 -16.87 10.66
C ASP A 3 2.93 -15.79 9.69
N LYS A 4 4.19 -15.84 9.24
CA LYS A 4 4.73 -14.88 8.27
C LYS A 4 3.85 -14.80 7.01
N GLN A 5 3.21 -15.91 6.63
CA GLN A 5 2.24 -15.97 5.54
C GLN A 5 1.03 -15.06 5.79
N ASN A 6 0.50 -15.00 7.01
CA ASN A 6 -0.62 -14.13 7.37
C ASN A 6 -0.22 -12.65 7.25
N TRP A 7 1.01 -12.31 7.63
CA TRP A 7 1.55 -10.95 7.48
C TRP A 7 1.63 -10.51 6.02
N ILE A 8 2.06 -11.39 5.10
CA ILE A 8 2.07 -11.10 3.65
C ILE A 8 0.66 -10.72 3.19
N TRP A 9 -0.35 -11.53 3.53
CA TRP A 9 -1.72 -11.26 3.12
C TRP A 9 -2.29 -9.96 3.73
N ILE A 10 -1.95 -9.66 4.99
CA ILE A 10 -2.35 -8.40 5.63
C ILE A 10 -1.73 -7.21 4.91
N PHE A 11 -0.43 -7.22 4.65
CA PHE A 11 0.23 -6.11 3.96
C PHE A 11 -0.22 -5.98 2.50
N ALA A 12 -0.46 -7.09 1.80
CA ALA A 12 -1.01 -7.07 0.45
C ALA A 12 -2.43 -6.47 0.41
N ALA A 13 -3.29 -6.84 1.36
CA ALA A 13 -4.64 -6.27 1.47
C ALA A 13 -4.59 -4.77 1.78
N LEU A 14 -3.73 -4.34 2.71
CA LEU A 14 -3.53 -2.92 3.02
C LEU A 14 -2.99 -2.13 1.82
N ALA A 15 -2.03 -2.69 1.08
CA ALA A 15 -1.53 -2.10 -0.15
C ALA A 15 -2.66 -1.90 -1.17
N LEU A 16 -3.50 -2.91 -1.37
CA LEU A 16 -4.65 -2.82 -2.28
C LEU A 16 -5.64 -1.73 -1.84
N VAL A 17 -5.95 -1.63 -0.55
CA VAL A 17 -6.81 -0.56 -0.01
C VAL A 17 -6.20 0.81 -0.29
N THR A 18 -4.93 1.02 0.03
CA THR A 18 -4.25 2.31 -0.24
C THR A 18 -4.19 2.65 -1.72
N LEU A 19 -4.05 1.66 -2.60
CA LEU A 19 -4.07 1.85 -4.04
C LEU A 19 -5.44 2.34 -4.52
N VAL A 20 -6.53 1.76 -4.01
CA VAL A 20 -7.89 2.20 -4.36
C VAL A 20 -8.12 3.66 -3.93
N PHE A 21 -7.66 4.04 -2.73
CA PHE A 21 -7.74 5.43 -2.28
C PHE A 21 -6.89 6.37 -3.16
N LEU A 22 -5.67 5.98 -3.49
CA LEU A 22 -4.79 6.77 -4.36
C LEU A 22 -5.41 6.99 -5.74
N LEU A 23 -5.95 5.92 -6.35
CA LEU A 23 -6.66 6.00 -7.62
C LEU A 23 -7.91 6.89 -7.51
N TYR A 24 -8.68 6.73 -6.44
CA TYR A 24 -9.84 7.59 -6.19
C TYR A 24 -9.46 9.07 -6.09
N SER A 25 -8.36 9.37 -5.38
CA SER A 25 -7.81 10.72 -5.26
C SER A 25 -7.43 11.28 -6.62
N PHE A 26 -6.71 10.52 -7.45
CA PHE A 26 -6.34 10.93 -8.82
C PHE A 26 -7.54 11.16 -9.74
N PHE A 27 -8.54 10.27 -9.72
CA PHE A 27 -9.71 10.41 -10.61
C PHE A 27 -10.72 11.46 -10.15
N ASN A 28 -10.67 11.90 -8.89
CA ASN A 28 -11.61 12.86 -8.34
C ASN A 28 -10.93 14.12 -7.79
N MET A 29 -9.73 14.46 -8.28
CA MET A 29 -8.96 15.64 -7.84
C MET A 29 -9.78 16.93 -7.86
N GLU A 30 -10.48 17.18 -8.97
CA GLU A 30 -11.34 18.37 -9.14
C GLU A 30 -12.48 18.41 -8.12
N LYS A 31 -13.13 17.27 -7.86
CA LYS A 31 -14.24 17.16 -6.89
C LYS A 31 -13.76 17.29 -5.44
N LEU A 32 -12.54 16.83 -5.19
CA LEU A 32 -11.89 16.88 -3.87
C LEU A 32 -11.21 18.23 -3.60
N GLY A 33 -11.09 19.09 -4.62
CA GLY A 33 -10.38 20.37 -4.52
C GLY A 33 -8.89 20.20 -4.21
N ILE A 34 -8.29 19.08 -4.65
CA ILE A 34 -6.87 18.78 -4.44
C ILE A 34 -6.12 18.78 -5.77
N ASP A 35 -4.85 19.14 -5.73
CA ASP A 35 -3.94 19.04 -6.86
C ASP A 35 -3.01 17.82 -6.73
N ASN A 36 -2.16 17.60 -7.73
CA ASN A 36 -1.18 16.50 -7.75
C ASN A 36 -0.11 16.63 -6.65
N LEU A 37 0.08 17.82 -6.07
CA LEU A 37 1.07 18.09 -5.04
C LEU A 37 0.47 18.06 -3.63
N HIS A 38 -0.83 17.80 -3.52
CA HIS A 38 -1.52 17.80 -2.26
C HIS A 38 -0.90 16.74 -1.32
N PRO A 39 -0.60 17.09 -0.06
CA PRO A 39 0.05 16.16 0.89
C PRO A 39 -0.64 14.81 1.01
N ARG A 40 -1.97 14.79 0.83
CA ARG A 40 -2.79 13.57 0.78
C ARG A 40 -2.29 12.55 -0.25
N VAL A 41 -2.01 12.97 -1.48
CA VAL A 41 -1.57 12.08 -2.57
C VAL A 41 -0.21 11.48 -2.25
N PHE A 42 0.70 12.30 -1.69
CA PHE A 42 2.00 11.84 -1.22
C PHE A 42 1.89 10.82 -0.09
N VAL A 43 1.04 11.08 0.91
CA VAL A 43 0.84 10.17 2.04
C VAL A 43 0.23 8.84 1.59
N GLU A 44 -0.78 8.88 0.71
CA GLU A 44 -1.40 7.68 0.13
C GLU A 44 -0.38 6.86 -0.67
N LEU A 45 0.49 7.51 -1.46
CA LEU A 45 1.57 6.86 -2.20
C LEU A 45 2.62 6.24 -1.27
N ILE A 46 3.04 6.96 -0.23
CA ILE A 46 4.03 6.46 0.74
C ILE A 46 3.49 5.22 1.46
N PHE A 47 2.24 5.25 1.92
CA PHE A 47 1.64 4.09 2.57
C PHE A 47 1.53 2.89 1.64
N PHE A 48 1.11 3.11 0.40
CA PHE A 48 1.08 2.07 -0.61
C PHE A 48 2.46 1.41 -0.79
N LEU A 49 3.51 2.23 -0.97
CA LEU A 49 4.88 1.73 -1.13
C LEU A 49 5.38 0.97 0.11
N ILE A 50 5.11 1.46 1.31
CA ILE A 50 5.48 0.78 2.57
C ILE A 50 4.85 -0.61 2.63
N PHE A 51 3.55 -0.72 2.37
CA PHE A 51 2.85 -2.00 2.44
C PHE A 51 3.32 -2.98 1.35
N VAL A 52 3.61 -2.49 0.14
CA VAL A 52 4.20 -3.31 -0.92
C VAL A 52 5.58 -3.83 -0.52
N ILE A 53 6.47 -2.94 -0.03
CA ILE A 53 7.84 -3.32 0.38
C ILE A 53 7.79 -4.35 1.51
N LEU A 54 6.95 -4.14 2.52
CA LEU A 54 6.77 -5.09 3.61
C LEU A 54 6.26 -6.45 3.10
N SER A 55 5.23 -6.45 2.25
CA SER A 55 4.69 -7.68 1.67
C SER A 55 5.76 -8.46 0.88
N ILE A 56 6.56 -7.78 0.06
CA ILE A 56 7.67 -8.39 -0.70
C ILE A 56 8.76 -8.90 0.23
N TYR A 57 9.15 -8.13 1.25
CA TYR A 57 10.15 -8.52 2.23
C TYR A 57 9.78 -9.83 2.94
N TYR A 58 8.54 -9.93 3.44
CA TYR A 58 8.07 -11.15 4.11
C TYR A 58 7.97 -12.34 3.14
N TYR A 59 7.56 -12.11 1.89
CA TYR A 59 7.53 -13.16 0.86
C TYR A 59 8.91 -13.75 0.59
N LEU A 60 9.92 -12.89 0.40
CA LEU A 60 11.30 -13.32 0.17
C LEU A 60 11.92 -14.02 1.38
N ASP A 61 11.57 -13.58 2.60
CA ASP A 61 12.04 -14.21 3.83
C ASP A 61 11.46 -15.63 4.04
N ILE A 62 10.20 -15.87 3.65
CA ILE A 62 9.64 -17.24 3.62
C ILE A 62 10.35 -18.09 2.57
N GLY A 63 10.57 -17.54 1.37
CA GLY A 63 11.25 -18.25 0.28
C GLY A 63 12.70 -18.65 0.57
N LYS A 64 13.38 -17.98 1.52
CA LYS A 64 14.72 -18.35 1.98
C LYS A 64 14.74 -19.48 3.02
N LYS A 65 13.60 -19.78 3.64
CA LYS A 65 13.50 -20.78 4.72
C LYS A 65 13.07 -22.16 4.24
N ASN A 66 12.56 -22.26 3.01
CA ASN A 66 12.26 -23.51 2.32
C ASN A 66 13.39 -23.87 1.36
#